data_AF-A0A6V8F1Z0-F1
#
_entry.id   AF-A0A6V8F1Z0-F1
#
_cell.length_a   1.000
_cell.length_b   1.000
_cell.length_c   1.000
_cell.angle_alpha   90.00
_cell.angle_beta   90.00
_cell.angle_gamma   90.00
#
_symmetry.space_group_name_H-M   'P 1'
#
loop_
_entity.id
_entity.type
_entity.pdbx_description
1 polymer ?
#
loop_
_entity_poly.entity_id
_entity_poly.type
_entity_poly.pdbx_seq_one_letter_code
_entity_poly.pdbx_strand_id
1 'polypeptide(L)'
;MDTSQIYSSGILAKSEELLEARPGSMSTKGPGVFVITNKRLLFLQKPGFFSKGYHLFFECSLGVIVSVTTTGLLTKLLNVQIRNEQSAFQIYQFGVGSKDDVEVVCQKLLGAKNEYKEKETISAQTVIIEQAQNKENADDILKKRLARGEITKEEFHDKIQRT
;
A
#
# COMPACT_ATOMS: atom_id res chain seq x y z
N MET A 1 12.78 -10.14 16.56
CA MET A 1 13.53 -10.17 15.28
C MET A 1 14.37 -8.90 15.22
N ASP A 2 15.63 -8.98 14.80
CA ASP A 2 16.46 -7.79 14.57
C ASP A 2 16.04 -7.10 13.26
N THR A 3 15.58 -5.85 13.34
CA THR A 3 15.13 -5.05 12.21
C THR A 3 16.22 -4.15 11.62
N SER A 4 17.40 -4.08 12.25
CA SER A 4 18.53 -3.26 11.79
C SER A 4 18.94 -3.61 10.36
N GLN A 5 18.88 -4.89 10.00
CA GLN A 5 19.18 -5.38 8.65
C GLN A 5 18.19 -4.89 7.59
N ILE A 6 16.93 -4.62 7.96
CA ILE A 6 15.95 -4.06 7.04
C ILE A 6 16.32 -2.60 6.74
N TYR A 7 16.67 -1.82 7.76
CA TYR A 7 17.11 -0.43 7.57
C TYR A 7 18.42 -0.34 6.78
N SER A 8 19.39 -1.21 7.08
CA SER A 8 20.69 -1.20 6.37
C SER A 8 20.63 -1.78 4.96
N SER A 9 19.54 -2.46 4.58
CA SER A 9 19.38 -3.04 3.24
C SER A 9 19.13 -2.01 2.13
N GLY A 10 18.75 -0.78 2.49
CA GLY A 10 18.33 0.24 1.53
C GLY A 10 16.94 0.00 0.91
N ILE A 11 16.23 -1.07 1.34
CA ILE A 11 14.88 -1.38 0.84
C ILE A 11 13.88 -0.30 1.28
N LEU A 12 14.00 0.22 2.50
CA LEU A 12 13.13 1.28 3.02
C LEU A 12 13.66 2.66 2.64
N ALA A 13 12.77 3.52 2.15
CA ALA A 13 13.12 4.92 1.91
C ALA A 13 13.30 5.66 3.25
N LYS A 14 14.11 6.74 3.28
CA LYS A 14 14.29 7.57 4.49
C LYS A 14 12.98 8.15 5.06
N SER A 15 11.98 8.35 4.20
CA SER A 15 10.66 8.87 4.55
C SER A 15 9.65 7.79 4.94
N GLU A 16 10.09 6.53 4.99
CA GLU A 16 9.26 5.36 5.24
C GLU A 16 9.53 4.85 6.66
N GLU A 17 8.47 4.67 7.42
CA GLU A 17 8.53 4.21 8.80
C GLU A 17 8.13 2.72 8.86
N LEU A 18 8.95 1.93 9.54
CA LEU A 18 8.67 0.52 9.79
C LEU A 18 7.67 0.39 10.95
N LEU A 19 6.49 -0.15 10.68
CA LEU A 19 5.44 -0.36 11.69
C LEU A 19 5.48 -1.76 12.30
N GLU A 20 5.78 -2.77 11.48
CA GLU A 20 5.86 -4.16 11.92
C GLU A 20 6.82 -4.96 11.03
N ALA A 21 7.59 -5.88 11.62
CA ALA A 21 8.35 -6.87 10.89
C ALA A 21 8.27 -8.22 11.63
N ARG A 22 7.75 -9.25 10.95
CA ARG A 22 7.61 -10.60 11.51
C ARG A 22 8.12 -11.67 10.58
N PRO A 23 8.75 -12.73 11.10
CA PRO A 23 8.97 -13.95 10.33
C PRO A 23 7.64 -14.49 9.80
N GLY A 24 7.65 -14.93 8.56
CA GLY A 24 6.45 -15.46 7.92
C GLY A 24 6.79 -16.31 6.71
N SER A 25 5.77 -16.67 5.95
CA SER A 25 5.88 -17.34 4.67
C SER A 25 4.90 -16.75 3.68
N MET A 26 5.19 -16.86 2.40
CA MET A 26 4.25 -16.57 1.33
C MET A 26 4.02 -17.86 0.57
N SER A 27 2.77 -18.24 0.32
CA SER A 27 2.42 -19.59 -0.19
C SER A 27 3.19 -20.00 -1.45
N THR A 28 3.56 -19.05 -2.31
CA THR A 28 4.28 -19.30 -3.56
C THR A 28 5.80 -19.22 -3.46
N LYS A 29 6.37 -18.86 -2.28
CA LYS A 29 7.80 -18.56 -2.13
C LYS A 29 8.48 -19.11 -0.89
N GLY A 30 7.71 -19.60 0.06
CA GLY A 30 8.26 -20.18 1.29
C GLY A 30 8.62 -19.10 2.32
N PRO A 31 9.60 -19.37 3.21
CA PRO A 31 9.86 -18.56 4.39
C PRO A 31 10.53 -17.22 4.06
N GLY A 32 10.21 -16.21 4.84
CA GLY A 32 10.72 -14.86 4.71
C GLY A 32 10.32 -13.99 5.90
N VAL A 33 10.22 -12.70 5.63
CA VAL A 33 9.82 -11.67 6.58
C VAL A 33 8.69 -10.87 5.98
N PHE A 34 7.57 -10.84 6.68
CA PHE A 34 6.44 -9.97 6.43
C PHE A 34 6.70 -8.62 7.07
N VAL A 35 6.59 -7.54 6.31
CA VAL A 35 6.96 -6.20 6.75
C VAL A 35 5.85 -5.22 6.41
N ILE A 36 5.35 -4.50 7.41
CA ILE A 36 4.38 -3.41 7.27
C ILE A 36 5.12 -2.10 7.51
N THR A 37 4.96 -1.16 6.59
CA THR A 37 5.42 0.22 6.76
C THR A 37 4.24 1.18 6.78
N ASN A 38 4.50 2.45 7.03
CA ASN A 38 3.49 3.50 6.90
C ASN A 38 3.04 3.80 5.46
N LYS A 39 3.63 3.15 4.43
CA LYS A 39 3.33 3.40 3.01
C LYS A 39 2.95 2.16 2.21
N ARG A 40 3.59 1.02 2.51
CA ARG A 40 3.46 -0.23 1.74
C ARG A 40 3.61 -1.47 2.59
N LEU A 41 3.10 -2.57 2.05
CA LEU A 41 3.32 -3.91 2.53
C LEU A 41 4.44 -4.57 1.73
N LEU A 42 5.34 -5.28 2.41
CA LEU A 42 6.49 -5.94 1.80
C LEU A 42 6.60 -7.39 2.27
N PHE A 43 7.09 -8.26 1.40
CA PHE A 43 7.61 -9.58 1.78
C PHE A 43 9.05 -9.72 1.32
N LEU A 44 9.93 -9.96 2.30
CA LEU A 44 11.37 -10.05 2.10
C LEU A 44 11.81 -11.50 2.28
N GLN A 45 12.47 -12.08 1.29
CA GLN A 45 13.11 -13.38 1.45
C GLN A 45 14.47 -13.21 2.12
N LYS A 46 14.74 -14.05 3.14
CA LYS A 46 16.05 -14.03 3.81
C LYS A 46 17.16 -14.35 2.81
N PRO A 47 18.36 -13.76 2.99
CA PRO A 47 19.50 -14.09 2.16
C PRO A 47 19.77 -15.60 2.13
N GLY A 48 20.03 -16.12 0.93
CA GLY A 48 20.56 -17.48 0.77
C GLY A 48 22.06 -17.52 1.08
N PHE A 49 22.68 -18.70 1.03
CA PHE A 49 24.12 -18.88 1.31
C PHE A 49 25.05 -17.92 0.53
N PHE A 50 24.63 -17.44 -0.65
CA PHE A 50 25.43 -16.60 -1.52
C PHE A 50 25.01 -15.11 -1.56
N SER A 51 23.94 -14.71 -0.88
CA SER A 51 23.51 -13.30 -0.85
C SER A 51 23.69 -12.71 0.54
N LYS A 52 24.13 -11.43 0.62
CA LYS A 52 24.37 -10.74 1.90
C LYS A 52 23.19 -9.90 2.38
N GLY A 53 22.08 -9.88 1.64
CA GLY A 53 20.93 -9.01 1.92
C GLY A 53 19.59 -9.67 1.62
N TYR A 54 18.54 -9.06 2.17
CA TYR A 54 17.16 -9.44 1.87
C TYR A 54 16.85 -9.25 0.39
N HIS A 55 16.15 -10.21 -0.19
CA HIS A 55 15.57 -10.04 -1.52
C HIS A 55 14.13 -9.58 -1.39
N LEU A 56 13.79 -8.43 -1.98
CA LEU A 56 12.41 -7.96 -2.04
C LEU A 56 11.63 -8.87 -2.99
N PHE A 57 10.64 -9.60 -2.47
CA PHE A 57 9.87 -10.55 -3.26
C PHE A 57 8.49 -10.01 -3.65
N PHE A 58 7.83 -9.35 -2.70
CA PHE A 58 6.53 -8.75 -2.91
C PHE A 58 6.53 -7.34 -2.34
N GLU A 59 5.92 -6.42 -3.07
CA GLU A 59 5.58 -5.11 -2.57
C GLU A 59 4.22 -4.66 -3.08
N CYS A 60 3.47 -3.94 -2.27
CA CYS A 60 2.32 -3.17 -2.73
C CYS A 60 2.08 -1.94 -1.83
N SER A 61 1.65 -0.83 -2.44
CA SER A 61 1.17 0.32 -1.67
C SER A 61 -0.02 -0.07 -0.79
N LEU A 62 -0.11 0.50 0.41
CA LEU A 62 -1.26 0.26 1.27
C LEU A 62 -2.58 0.74 0.62
N GLY A 63 -2.52 1.75 -0.24
CA GLY A 63 -3.68 2.30 -0.94
C GLY A 63 -4.37 1.28 -1.87
N VAL A 64 -3.61 0.36 -2.47
CA VAL A 64 -4.13 -0.65 -3.43
C VAL A 64 -4.71 -1.89 -2.73
N ILE A 65 -4.53 -2.01 -1.41
CA ILE A 65 -5.10 -3.10 -0.63
C ILE A 65 -6.61 -2.87 -0.49
N VAL A 66 -7.39 -3.80 -1.04
CA VAL A 66 -8.85 -3.77 -1.01
C VAL A 66 -9.36 -4.34 0.31
N SER A 67 -8.90 -5.53 0.67
CA SER A 67 -9.30 -6.23 1.88
C SER A 67 -8.15 -7.01 2.50
N VAL A 68 -8.23 -7.23 3.80
CA VAL A 68 -7.31 -8.06 4.58
C VAL A 68 -8.16 -8.98 5.43
N THR A 69 -7.99 -10.29 5.29
CA THR A 69 -8.79 -11.30 6.01
C THR A 69 -7.92 -12.42 6.52
N THR A 70 -8.37 -13.12 7.55
CA THR A 70 -7.69 -14.30 8.08
C THR A 70 -8.48 -15.55 7.74
N THR A 71 -7.83 -16.62 7.27
CA THR A 71 -8.46 -17.92 7.00
C THR A 71 -7.74 -19.05 7.71
N GLY A 72 -8.43 -20.17 7.94
CA GLY A 72 -7.86 -21.39 8.54
C GLY A 72 -8.10 -21.52 10.04
N LEU A 73 -8.56 -22.71 10.46
CA LEU A 73 -8.85 -23.05 11.86
C LEU A 73 -7.59 -23.48 12.63
N LEU A 74 -6.69 -24.23 11.98
CA LEU A 74 -5.47 -24.78 12.58
C LEU A 74 -4.23 -23.94 12.23
N THR A 75 -4.05 -23.61 10.96
CA THR A 75 -3.02 -22.69 10.46
C THR A 75 -3.71 -21.41 10.00
N LYS A 76 -3.71 -20.36 10.84
CA LYS A 76 -4.23 -19.06 10.43
C LYS A 76 -3.31 -18.48 9.36
N LEU A 77 -3.89 -18.11 8.21
CA LEU A 77 -3.23 -17.43 7.12
C LEU A 77 -3.82 -16.03 6.96
N LEU A 78 -2.97 -15.06 6.66
CA LEU A 78 -3.37 -13.71 6.30
C LEU A 78 -3.55 -13.64 4.78
N ASN A 79 -4.73 -13.26 4.32
CA ASN A 79 -5.05 -13.03 2.92
C ASN A 79 -5.11 -11.53 2.68
N VAL A 80 -4.35 -11.05 1.71
CA VAL A 80 -4.32 -9.65 1.30
C VAL A 80 -4.83 -9.59 -0.13
N GLN A 81 -6.00 -9.01 -0.33
CA GLN A 81 -6.56 -8.77 -1.65
C GLN A 81 -6.12 -7.39 -2.13
N ILE A 82 -5.45 -7.33 -3.27
CA ILE A 82 -5.05 -6.10 -3.93
C ILE A 82 -5.84 -5.90 -5.22
N ARG A 83 -6.06 -4.63 -5.59
CA ARG A 83 -6.53 -4.25 -6.91
C ARG A 83 -5.33 -3.85 -7.77
N ASN A 84 -5.14 -4.52 -8.90
CA ASN A 84 -4.09 -4.14 -9.84
C ASN A 84 -4.57 -3.01 -10.79
N GLU A 85 -3.65 -2.46 -11.57
CA GLU A 85 -3.92 -1.37 -12.53
C GLU A 85 -4.96 -1.74 -13.59
N GLN A 86 -5.07 -3.03 -13.92
CA GLN A 86 -6.07 -3.56 -14.85
C GLN A 86 -7.44 -3.81 -14.19
N SER A 87 -7.65 -3.30 -12.97
CA SER A 87 -8.86 -3.51 -12.16
C SER A 87 -9.16 -4.98 -11.81
N ALA A 88 -8.22 -5.89 -12.03
CA ALA A 88 -8.31 -7.27 -11.59
C ALA A 88 -7.89 -7.41 -10.12
N PHE A 89 -8.56 -8.31 -9.41
CA PHE A 89 -8.25 -8.63 -8.03
C PHE A 89 -7.25 -9.77 -7.96
N GLN A 90 -6.24 -9.62 -7.10
CA GLN A 90 -5.29 -10.68 -6.79
C GLN A 90 -5.24 -10.88 -5.27
N ILE A 91 -5.20 -12.13 -4.84
CA ILE A 91 -5.14 -12.50 -3.42
C ILE A 91 -3.77 -13.09 -3.13
N TYR A 92 -3.07 -12.48 -2.18
CA TYR A 92 -1.78 -12.94 -1.67
C TYR A 92 -1.99 -13.54 -0.30
N GLN A 93 -1.45 -14.75 -0.09
CA GLN A 93 -1.57 -15.48 1.16
C GLN A 93 -0.24 -15.52 1.89
N PHE A 94 -0.26 -15.12 3.15
CA PHE A 94 0.90 -15.06 4.03
C PHE A 94 0.65 -15.89 5.29
N GLY A 95 1.60 -16.76 5.63
CA GLY A 95 1.74 -17.25 7.00
C GLY A 95 2.53 -16.20 7.80
N VAL A 96 2.08 -15.83 9.00
CA VAL A 96 2.79 -14.84 9.81
C VAL A 96 2.91 -15.33 11.24
N GLY A 97 4.14 -15.59 11.68
CA GLY A 97 4.45 -16.00 13.05
C GLY A 97 3.63 -17.20 13.54
N SER A 98 3.11 -17.10 14.76
CA SER A 98 2.23 -18.08 15.38
C SER A 98 0.74 -17.79 15.09
N LYS A 99 -0.14 -18.73 15.39
CA LYS A 99 -1.60 -18.59 15.18
C LYS A 99 -2.17 -17.31 15.84
N ASP A 100 -1.68 -16.95 17.02
CA ASP A 100 -2.18 -15.78 17.76
C ASP A 100 -1.64 -14.46 17.18
N ASP A 101 -0.50 -14.51 16.49
CA ASP A 101 0.11 -13.34 15.87
C ASP A 101 -0.63 -12.88 14.61
N VAL A 102 -1.29 -13.80 13.90
CA VAL A 102 -1.93 -13.49 12.61
C VAL A 102 -3.05 -12.46 12.77
N GLU A 103 -3.83 -12.54 13.84
CA GLU A 103 -4.89 -11.54 14.12
C GLU A 103 -4.30 -10.18 14.47
N VAL A 104 -3.26 -10.15 15.30
CA VAL A 104 -2.56 -8.91 15.66
C VAL A 104 -1.97 -8.25 14.41
N VAL A 105 -1.33 -9.02 13.54
CA VAL A 105 -0.76 -8.53 12.29
C VAL A 105 -1.86 -8.06 11.32
N CYS A 106 -2.99 -8.77 11.26
CA CYS A 106 -4.15 -8.35 10.48
C CYS A 106 -4.66 -6.97 10.93
N GLN A 107 -4.86 -6.79 12.25
CA GLN A 107 -5.30 -5.51 12.81
C GLN A 107 -4.30 -4.40 12.56
N LYS A 108 -2.99 -4.67 12.70
CA LYS A 108 -1.94 -3.69 12.38
C LYS A 108 -1.94 -3.29 10.92
N LEU A 109 -2.10 -4.25 9.99
CA LEU A 109 -2.16 -3.95 8.56
C LEU A 109 -3.41 -3.15 8.20
N LEU A 110 -4.56 -3.48 8.79
CA LEU A 110 -5.79 -2.72 8.60
C LEU A 110 -5.67 -1.28 9.14
N GLY A 111 -5.10 -1.12 10.34
CA GLY A 111 -4.83 0.19 10.93
C GLY A 111 -3.93 1.03 10.03
N ALA A 112 -2.77 0.50 9.64
CA ALA A 112 -1.83 1.17 8.75
C ALA A 112 -2.46 1.55 7.41
N LYS A 113 -3.26 0.66 6.82
CA LYS A 113 -4.00 0.93 5.57
C LYS A 113 -4.99 2.08 5.74
N ASN A 114 -5.75 2.10 6.83
CA ASN A 114 -6.75 3.13 7.06
C ASN A 114 -6.10 4.50 7.28
N GLU A 115 -5.04 4.56 8.11
CA GLU A 115 -4.27 5.78 8.33
C GLU A 115 -3.63 6.30 7.04
N TYR A 116 -3.09 5.40 6.20
CA TYR A 116 -2.54 5.77 4.90
C TYR A 116 -3.59 6.46 4.02
N LYS A 117 -4.79 5.88 3.90
CA LYS A 117 -5.90 6.44 3.12
C LYS A 117 -6.43 7.75 3.68
N GLU A 118 -6.50 7.88 5.00
CA GLU A 118 -6.89 9.12 5.65
C GLU A 118 -5.89 10.24 5.35
N LYS A 119 -4.58 9.97 5.47
CA LYS A 119 -3.52 10.92 5.13
C LYS A 119 -3.57 11.33 3.65
N GLU A 120 -3.78 10.39 2.73
CA GLU A 120 -3.97 10.71 1.31
C GLU A 120 -5.21 11.56 1.06
N THR A 121 -6.31 11.28 1.77
CA THR A 121 -7.57 12.02 1.65
C THR A 121 -7.41 13.45 2.15
N ILE A 122 -6.78 13.65 3.31
CA ILE A 122 -6.48 14.97 3.89
C ILE A 122 -5.55 15.75 2.96
N SER A 123 -4.51 15.11 2.42
CA SER A 123 -3.60 15.73 1.46
C SER A 123 -4.34 16.17 0.20
N ALA A 124 -5.23 15.32 -0.35
CA ALA A 124 -6.03 15.67 -1.52
C ALA A 124 -6.97 16.85 -1.22
N GLN A 125 -7.64 16.85 -0.06
CA GLN A 125 -8.51 17.96 0.37
C GLN A 125 -7.74 19.26 0.57
N THR A 126 -6.54 19.21 1.15
CA THR A 126 -5.69 20.39 1.36
C THR A 126 -5.27 21.01 0.03
N VAL A 127 -4.87 20.18 -0.94
CA VAL A 127 -4.56 20.65 -2.30
C VAL A 127 -5.76 21.30 -2.96
N ILE A 128 -6.98 20.74 -2.79
CA ILE A 128 -8.20 21.34 -3.33
C ILE A 128 -8.45 22.72 -2.71
N ILE A 129 -8.26 22.88 -1.39
CA ILE A 129 -8.47 24.15 -0.69
C ILE A 129 -7.41 25.18 -1.11
N GLU A 130 -6.13 24.81 -1.15
CA GLU A 130 -5.04 25.70 -1.59
C GLU A 130 -5.21 26.10 -3.06
N GLN A 131 -5.68 25.20 -3.92
CA GLN A 131 -6.03 25.50 -5.31
C GLN A 131 -7.31 26.33 -5.45
N ALA A 132 -8.25 26.24 -4.50
CA ALA A 132 -9.45 27.09 -4.48
C ALA A 132 -9.16 28.50 -3.93
N GLN A 133 -8.19 28.64 -3.02
CA GLN A 133 -7.75 29.92 -2.45
C GLN A 133 -6.87 30.71 -3.42
N ASN A 134 -6.06 30.02 -4.23
CA ASN A 134 -5.40 30.60 -5.38
C ASN A 134 -6.42 30.72 -6.52
N LYS A 135 -6.97 31.90 -6.77
CA LYS A 135 -7.95 32.21 -7.83
C LYS A 135 -7.48 31.91 -9.28
N GLU A 136 -6.97 30.73 -9.58
CA GLU A 136 -6.88 30.23 -10.95
C GLU A 136 -8.30 29.86 -11.39
N ASN A 137 -8.75 30.44 -12.50
CA ASN A 137 -10.06 30.18 -13.08
C ASN A 137 -10.33 28.68 -13.12
N ALA A 138 -11.48 28.22 -12.61
CA ALA A 138 -11.89 26.82 -12.65
C ALA A 138 -11.75 26.20 -14.06
N ASP A 139 -11.91 27.03 -15.09
CA ASP A 139 -11.63 26.74 -16.50
C ASP A 139 -10.20 26.26 -16.78
N ASP A 140 -9.18 26.88 -16.18
CA ASP A 140 -7.78 26.54 -16.41
C ASP A 140 -7.40 25.22 -15.73
N ILE A 141 -8.03 24.92 -14.60
CA ILE A 141 -7.90 23.63 -13.92
C ILE A 141 -8.52 22.52 -14.78
N LEU A 142 -9.73 22.74 -15.29
CA LEU A 142 -10.41 21.79 -16.18
C LEU A 142 -9.61 21.57 -17.48
N LYS A 143 -9.02 22.62 -18.08
CA LYS A 143 -8.16 22.53 -19.27
C LYS A 143 -6.88 21.75 -18.98
N LYS A 144 -6.21 22.00 -17.85
CA LYS A 144 -5.00 21.26 -17.42
C LYS A 144 -5.32 19.77 -17.22
N ARG A 145 -6.47 19.43 -16.63
CA ARG A 145 -6.89 18.03 -16.43
C ARG A 145 -7.26 17.32 -17.74
N LEU A 146 -7.93 18.01 -18.67
CA LEU A 146 -8.19 17.48 -20.02
C LEU A 146 -6.87 17.22 -20.78
N ALA A 147 -5.91 18.14 -20.70
CA ALA A 147 -4.59 17.99 -21.34
C ALA A 147 -3.75 16.84 -20.76
N ARG A 148 -3.98 16.48 -19.49
CA ARG A 148 -3.34 15.35 -18.81
C ARG A 148 -4.08 14.01 -18.98
N GLY A 149 -5.26 14.02 -19.61
CA GLY A 149 -6.10 12.83 -19.77
C GLY A 149 -6.78 12.35 -18.48
N GLU A 150 -6.84 13.20 -17.45
CA GLU A 150 -7.44 12.87 -16.15
C GLU A 150 -8.97 12.97 -16.14
N ILE A 151 -9.53 13.64 -17.15
CA ILE A 151 -10.98 13.76 -17.41
C ILE A 151 -11.23 13.61 -18.91
N THR A 152 -12.40 13.09 -19.29
CA THR A 152 -12.79 13.01 -20.70
C THR A 152 -13.27 14.37 -21.23
N LYS A 153 -13.34 14.46 -22.55
CA LYS A 153 -13.88 15.65 -23.21
C LYS A 153 -15.35 15.88 -22.86
N GLU A 154 -16.16 14.82 -22.73
CA GLU A 154 -17.54 14.94 -22.24
C GLU A 154 -17.60 15.48 -20.80
N GLU A 155 -16.77 14.95 -19.88
CA GLU A 155 -16.74 15.42 -18.49
C GLU A 155 -16.31 16.88 -18.35
N PHE A 156 -15.48 17.37 -19.28
CA PHE A 156 -15.10 18.77 -19.38
C PHE A 156 -16.28 19.65 -19.83
N HIS A 157 -17.00 19.24 -20.87
CA HIS A 157 -18.15 20.01 -21.40
C HIS A 157 -19.31 20.09 -20.40
N ASP A 158 -19.63 19.00 -19.70
CA ASP A 158 -20.69 18.96 -18.70
C ASP A 158 -20.42 19.87 -17.50
N LYS A 159 -19.15 20.05 -17.13
CA LYS A 159 -18.74 20.89 -16.00
C LYS A 159 -18.72 22.38 -16.36
N ILE A 160 -18.35 22.72 -17.60
CA ILE A 160 -18.38 24.12 -18.07
C ILE A 160 -19.81 24.61 -18.33
N GLN A 161 -20.69 23.78 -18.90
CA GLN A 161 -22.08 24.21 -19.18
C GLN A 161 -22.95 24.45 -17.94
N ARG A 162 -22.50 24.03 -16.76
CA ARG A 162 -23.20 24.24 -15.47
C ARG A 162 -22.65 25.42 -14.66
N THR A 163 -21.67 26.14 -15.18
CA THR A 163 -21.06 27.34 -14.57
C THR A 163 -21.51 28.58 -15.32
#